data_AF-A0A1G2W044-F1
#
_entry.id   AF-A0A1G2W044-F1
#
_cell.length_a   1.000
_cell.length_b   1.000
_cell.length_c   1.000
_cell.angle_alpha   90.00
_cell.angle_beta   90.00
_cell.angle_gamma   90.00
#
_symmetry.space_group_name_H-M   'P 1'
#
loop_
_entity.id
_entity.type
_entity.pdbx_description
1 polymer ?
#
loop_
_entity_poly.entity_id
_entity_poly.type
_entity_poly.pdbx_seq_one_letter_code
_entity_poly.pdbx_strand_id
1 'polypeptide(L)'
;MTGSWLYAGQVLKGVEIIALDHDYYFDLPALDGRDPWERFPLNSEGLLYYVRADGGDLLGCPPFHAISEAKAWVEVQPWAPITWDG
;
A
#
# COMPACT_ATOMS: atom_id res chain seq x y z
N MET A 1 20.37 -10.39 -10.09
CA MET A 1 19.92 -11.80 -9.94
C MET A 1 18.54 -11.74 -9.31
N THR A 2 17.54 -12.33 -9.93
CA THR A 2 16.12 -12.24 -9.53
C THR A 2 15.41 -13.58 -9.72
N GLY A 3 14.45 -13.88 -8.83
CA GLY A 3 13.49 -14.99 -8.82
C GLY A 3 12.67 -14.89 -7.51
N SER A 4 11.43 -15.36 -7.32
CA SER A 4 10.42 -16.10 -8.11
C SER A 4 9.02 -15.78 -7.51
N TRP A 5 7.92 -16.10 -8.20
CA TRP A 5 6.54 -16.16 -7.67
C TRP A 5 6.01 -17.60 -7.76
N LEU A 6 5.21 -18.08 -6.78
CA LEU A 6 4.33 -19.24 -6.93
C LEU A 6 3.15 -19.20 -5.92
N TYR A 7 1.93 -19.20 -6.47
CA TYR A 7 0.67 -19.44 -5.78
C TYR A 7 0.31 -20.93 -5.87
N ALA A 8 -0.21 -21.51 -4.79
CA ALA A 8 -0.37 -22.96 -4.48
C ALA A 8 0.83 -23.69 -3.82
N GLY A 9 1.62 -22.99 -3.00
CA GLY A 9 2.66 -23.65 -2.18
C GLY A 9 3.42 -22.77 -1.17
N GLN A 10 2.84 -21.63 -0.78
CA GLN A 10 3.24 -20.71 0.29
C GLN A 10 4.57 -19.95 0.14
N VAL A 11 4.49 -18.80 -0.52
CA VAL A 11 5.19 -17.60 -0.02
C VAL A 11 4.13 -16.73 0.65
N LEU A 12 4.12 -16.71 1.98
CA LEU A 12 3.34 -15.77 2.79
C LEU A 12 4.03 -14.41 2.67
N LYS A 13 3.62 -13.61 1.68
CA LYS A 13 3.97 -12.19 1.69
C LYS A 13 3.11 -11.51 2.74
N GLY A 14 3.74 -10.86 3.72
CA GLY A 14 3.05 -10.07 4.71
C GLY A 14 2.53 -8.79 4.07
N VAL A 15 1.26 -8.47 4.28
CA VAL A 15 0.68 -7.18 3.89
C VAL A 15 0.65 -6.29 5.12
N GLU A 16 1.17 -5.07 4.98
CA GLU A 16 1.16 -4.07 6.05
C GLU A 16 0.37 -2.86 5.60
N ILE A 17 -0.40 -2.29 6.54
CA ILE A 17 -1.03 -0.98 6.38
C ILE A 17 -0.26 -0.01 7.27
N ILE A 18 0.32 1.02 6.67
CA ILE A 18 1.07 2.06 7.39
C ILE A 18 0.38 3.41 7.27
N ALA A 19 0.58 4.27 8.27
CA ALA A 19 0.09 5.64 8.26
C ALA A 19 1.26 6.60 8.01
N LEU A 20 1.08 7.56 7.10
CA LEU A 20 2.01 8.66 6.86
C LEU A 20 1.30 9.99 7.05
N ASP A 21 2.03 10.99 7.51
CA ASP A 21 1.59 12.37 7.72
C ASP A 21 1.74 13.27 6.49
N HIS A 22 2.08 12.67 5.34
CA HIS A 22 2.26 13.34 4.06
C HIS A 22 1.83 12.41 2.93
N ASP A 23 1.59 13.00 1.76
CA ASP A 23 1.18 12.24 0.57
C ASP A 23 2.38 11.72 -0.21
N TYR A 24 2.89 10.54 0.18
CA TYR A 24 3.97 9.88 -0.54
C TYR A 24 3.61 9.53 -1.99
N TYR A 25 2.33 9.24 -2.26
CA TYR A 25 1.88 8.88 -3.60
C TYR A 25 2.05 10.05 -4.57
N PHE A 26 1.74 11.27 -4.12
CA PHE A 26 2.01 12.49 -4.87
C PHE A 26 3.49 12.62 -5.28
N ASP A 27 4.42 12.26 -4.38
CA ASP A 27 5.87 12.42 -4.60
C ASP A 27 6.48 11.32 -5.51
N LEU A 28 5.83 10.16 -5.65
CA LEU A 28 6.35 9.01 -6.39
C LEU A 28 6.81 9.32 -7.83
N PRO A 29 6.04 10.02 -8.67
CA PRO A 29 6.47 10.31 -10.05
C PRO A 29 7.75 11.14 -10.12
N ALA A 30 7.98 12.03 -9.14
CA ALA A 30 9.15 12.88 -9.10
C ALA A 30 10.45 12.09 -8.88
N LEU A 31 10.37 10.91 -8.23
CA LEU A 31 11.50 9.98 -8.09
C LEU A 31 11.99 9.45 -9.45
N ASP A 32 11.10 9.39 -10.44
CA ASP A 32 11.41 8.99 -11.82
C ASP A 32 11.61 10.19 -12.76
N GLY A 33 11.70 11.41 -12.22
CA GLY A 33 11.82 12.65 -13.02
C GLY A 33 10.55 13.01 -13.81
N ARG A 34 9.39 12.50 -13.40
CA ARG A 34 8.08 12.86 -13.95
C ARG A 34 7.41 13.92 -13.08
N ASP A 35 6.44 14.62 -13.67
CA ASP A 35 5.61 15.55 -12.90
C ASP A 35 4.82 14.80 -11.81
N PRO A 36 4.73 15.35 -10.60
CA PRO A 36 3.91 14.79 -9.52
C PRO A 36 2.45 14.59 -9.94
N TRP A 37 1.77 13.66 -9.27
CA TRP A 37 0.33 13.49 -9.45
C TRP A 37 -0.47 14.60 -8.74
N GLU A 38 -1.79 14.49 -8.70
CA GLU A 38 -2.61 15.35 -7.86
C GLU A 38 -2.46 14.93 -6.38
N ARG A 39 -2.43 15.92 -5.47
CA ARG A 39 -2.33 15.67 -4.03
C ARG A 39 -3.63 15.13 -3.46
N PHE A 40 -3.51 14.10 -2.62
CA PHE A 40 -4.57 13.65 -1.75
C PHE A 40 -4.57 14.47 -0.44
N PRO A 41 -5.72 14.98 0.01
CA PRO A 41 -5.81 15.65 1.30
C PRO A 41 -5.64 14.64 2.44
N LEU A 42 -4.94 15.03 3.52
CA LEU A 42 -4.87 14.23 4.75
C LEU A 42 -6.25 14.10 5.40
N ASN A 43 -6.47 13.01 6.15
CA ASN A 43 -7.70 12.84 6.92
C ASN A 43 -7.76 13.79 8.15
N SER A 44 -8.81 13.69 8.97
CA SER A 44 -8.99 14.55 10.16
C SER A 44 -7.92 14.40 11.23
N GLU A 45 -7.15 13.32 11.21
CA GLU A 45 -6.02 13.06 12.10
C GLU A 45 -4.68 13.54 11.51
N GLY A 46 -4.69 14.10 10.30
CA GLY A 46 -3.49 14.48 9.58
C GLY A 46 -2.75 13.29 8.97
N LEU A 47 -3.45 12.20 8.66
CA LEU A 47 -2.85 10.95 8.15
C LEU A 47 -3.44 10.50 6.82
N LEU A 48 -2.64 9.74 6.07
CA LEU A 48 -3.03 8.90 4.94
C LEU A 48 -2.53 7.48 5.18
N TYR A 49 -3.32 6.50 4.76
CA TYR A 49 -3.01 5.09 4.91
C TYR A 49 -2.54 4.48 3.59
N TYR A 50 -1.47 3.70 3.66
CA TYR A 50 -0.84 3.05 2.51
C TYR A 50 -0.68 1.57 2.76
N VAL A 51 -0.69 0.79 1.69
CA VAL A 51 -0.45 -0.65 1.73
C VAL A 51 0.95 -0.93 1.21
N ARG A 52 1.73 -1.76 1.90
CA ARG A 52 3.01 -2.29 1.41
C ARG A 52 3.08 -3.80 1.64
N ALA A 53 4.07 -4.44 1.02
CA ALA A 53 4.33 -5.86 1.22
C ALA A 53 5.75 -6.11 1.74
N ASP A 54 5.88 -7.01 2.73
CA ASP A 54 7.15 -7.50 3.29
C ASP A 54 8.13 -6.38 3.74
N GLY A 55 7.64 -5.28 4.31
CA GLY A 55 8.48 -4.14 4.70
C GLY A 55 9.09 -3.37 3.52
N GLY A 56 8.72 -3.71 2.29
CA GLY A 56 9.22 -3.10 1.06
C GLY A 56 8.49 -1.82 0.67
N ASP A 57 8.54 -1.50 -0.61
CA ASP A 57 7.89 -0.31 -1.16
C ASP A 57 6.36 -0.38 -1.07
N LEU A 58 5.74 0.79 -1.04
CA LEU A 58 4.28 0.91 -1.11
C LEU A 58 3.77 0.26 -2.40
N LEU A 59 2.67 -0.49 -2.27
CA LEU A 59 1.95 -0.98 -3.42
C LEU A 59 1.43 0.23 -4.21
N GLY A 60 1.46 0.14 -5.54
CA GLY A 60 1.10 1.23 -6.46
C GLY A 60 -0.40 1.57 -6.50
N CYS A 61 -1.09 1.53 -5.36
CA CYS A 61 -2.45 2.03 -5.20
C CYS A 61 -2.41 3.45 -4.61
N PRO A 62 -3.44 4.28 -4.89
CA PRO A 62 -3.64 5.54 -4.18
C PRO A 62 -3.76 5.35 -2.66
N PRO A 63 -3.51 6.39 -1.86
CA PRO A 63 -3.71 6.34 -0.41
C PRO A 63 -5.18 6.25 -0.03
N PHE A 64 -5.43 5.79 1.20
CA PHE A 64 -6.75 5.70 1.82
C PHE A 64 -6.88 6.66 3.00
N HIS A 65 -8.11 7.09 3.32
CA HIS A 65 -8.37 7.99 4.46
C HIS A 65 -8.67 7.24 5.75
N ALA A 66 -8.99 5.95 5.66
CA ALA A 66 -9.20 5.08 6.82
C ALA A 66 -8.53 3.69 6.67
N ILE A 67 -8.10 3.10 7.79
CA ILE A 67 -7.56 1.72 7.83
C ILE A 67 -8.56 0.72 7.27
N SER A 68 -9.87 0.90 7.54
CA SER A 68 -10.92 0.02 7.04
C SER A 68 -11.03 0.03 5.52
N GLU A 69 -10.76 1.15 4.86
CA GLU A 69 -10.75 1.26 3.40
C GLU A 69 -9.55 0.53 2.81
N ALA A 70 -8.36 0.73 3.41
CA ALA A 70 -7.16 0.01 3.02
C ALA A 70 -7.35 -1.51 3.19
N LYS A 71 -7.94 -1.96 4.31
CA LYS A 71 -8.29 -3.38 4.52
C LYS A 71 -9.25 -3.88 3.47
N ALA A 72 -10.35 -3.15 3.20
CA ALA A 72 -11.32 -3.55 2.18
C ALA A 72 -10.70 -3.68 0.79
N TRP A 73 -9.76 -2.79 0.43
CA TRP A 73 -9.01 -2.90 -0.82
C TRP A 73 -8.12 -4.15 -0.84
N VAL A 74 -7.42 -4.46 0.24
CA VAL A 74 -6.57 -5.65 0.34
C VAL A 74 -7.37 -6.95 0.18
N GLU A 75 -8.56 -7.02 0.76
CA GLU A 75 -9.42 -8.21 0.72
C GLU A 75 -9.99 -8.55 -0.67
N VAL A 76 -9.92 -7.62 -1.63
CA VAL A 76 -10.38 -7.86 -3.01
C VAL A 76 -9.24 -8.10 -4.00
N GLN A 77 -8.00 -8.20 -3.52
CA GLN A 77 -6.83 -8.44 -4.38
C GLN A 77 -6.68 -9.94 -4.75
N PRO A 78 -5.97 -10.28 -5.85
CA PRO A 78 -5.76 -11.68 -6.26
C PRO A 78 -5.04 -12.56 -5.24
N TRP A 79 -4.34 -11.97 -4.26
CA TRP A 79 -3.66 -12.66 -3.18
C TRP A 79 -4.50 -12.77 -1.89
N ALA A 80 -5.72 -12.24 -1.88
CA ALA A 80 -6.67 -12.47 -0.81
C ALA A 80 -7.09 -13.96 -0.73
N PRO A 81 -7.58 -14.46 0.42
CA PRO A 81 -7.89 -13.73 1.66
C PRO A 81 -6.64 -13.45 2.54
N ILE A 82 -6.69 -12.39 3.35
CA ILE A 82 -5.64 -12.05 4.31
C ILE A 82 -6.10 -12.35 5.75
N THR A 83 -5.20 -12.88 6.57
CA THR A 83 -5.41 -13.00 8.02
C THR A 83 -4.73 -11.82 8.70
N TRP A 84 -5.48 -10.99 9.40
CA TRP A 84 -4.95 -9.85 10.15
C TRP A 84 -4.64 -10.26 11.59
N ASP A 85 -3.44 -9.93 12.05
CA ASP A 85 -3.12 -10.00 13.48
C ASP A 85 -3.90 -8.90 14.22
N GLY A 86 -4.49 -9.28 15.37
CA GLY A 86 -5.35 -8.42 16.20
C GLY A 86 -4.59 -7.56 17.19
#